data_AF-A0A2X3JCW4-F1
#
_entry.id   AF-A0A2X3JCW4-F1
#
_cell.length_a   1.000
_cell.length_b   1.000
_cell.length_c   1.000
_cell.angle_alpha   90.00
_cell.angle_beta   90.00
_cell.angle_gamma   90.00
#
_symmetry.space_group_name_H-M   'P 1'
#
loop_
_entity.id
_entity.type
_entity.pdbx_description
1 polymer ?
#
loop_
_entity_poly.entity_id
_entity_poly.type
_entity_poly.pdbx_seq_one_letter_code
_entity_poly.pdbx_strand_id
1 'polypeptide(L)'
;MKNRTLGSVFIVAGTTIGAGMLAMPLASAGVGFGVTLLMLVGLWALMCYTALLLVEVYQHVSADTGLGTLARRYLGRPGQWLTGFSMLFLMYALTAAYISGAGELLAASLSQWLSTTISATSGVLMFTVVAGGIVCVGTPHGRHV
;
A
#
# COMPACT_ATOMS: atom_id res chain seq x y z
N MET A 1 13.44 -23.20 -14.55
CA MET A 1 13.95 -21.81 -14.46
C MET A 1 13.05 -21.04 -13.50
N LYS A 2 13.54 -20.65 -12.32
CA LYS A 2 12.74 -19.93 -11.31
C LYS A 2 12.60 -18.48 -11.78
N ASN A 3 11.48 -18.16 -12.43
CA ASN A 3 11.28 -16.89 -13.10
C ASN A 3 11.05 -15.77 -12.06
N ARG A 4 12.14 -15.17 -11.57
CA ARG A 4 12.09 -14.16 -10.50
C ARG A 4 11.30 -12.90 -10.90
N THR A 5 11.14 -12.62 -12.19
CA THR A 5 10.36 -11.49 -12.70
C THR A 5 8.87 -11.64 -12.47
N LEU A 6 8.32 -12.85 -12.65
CA LEU A 6 6.91 -13.12 -12.32
C LEU A 6 6.65 -12.92 -10.83
N GLY A 7 7.56 -13.39 -9.97
CA GLY A 7 7.46 -13.17 -8.53
C GLY A 7 7.45 -11.70 -8.15
N SER A 8 8.36 -10.88 -8.71
CA SER A 8 8.36 -9.44 -8.44
C SER A 8 7.12 -8.72 -8.97
N VAL A 9 6.64 -9.10 -10.17
CA VAL A 9 5.41 -8.51 -10.74
C VAL A 9 4.20 -8.81 -9.86
N PHE A 10 4.05 -10.05 -9.36
CA PHE A 10 2.94 -10.40 -8.47
C PHE A 10 2.99 -9.64 -7.14
N ILE A 11 4.18 -9.41 -6.58
CA ILE A 11 4.32 -8.61 -5.35
C ILE A 11 3.88 -7.17 -5.60
N VAL A 12 4.37 -6.54 -6.68
CA VAL A 12 3.98 -5.18 -7.05
C VAL A 12 2.47 -5.10 -7.30
N ALA A 13 1.92 -6.02 -8.10
CA ALA A 13 0.49 -6.09 -8.40
C ALA A 13 -0.37 -6.29 -7.13
N GLY A 14 0.09 -7.11 -6.18
CA GLY A 14 -0.60 -7.31 -4.90
C GLY A 14 -0.64 -6.03 -4.06
N THR A 15 0.47 -5.28 -4.02
CA THR A 15 0.53 -4.02 -3.28
C THR A 15 -0.29 -2.89 -3.92
N THR A 16 -0.45 -2.91 -5.25
CA THR A 16 -1.26 -1.90 -5.96
C THR A 16 -2.75 -2.19 -5.90
N ILE A 17 -3.17 -3.46 -5.89
CA ILE A 17 -4.57 -3.84 -5.68
C ILE A 17 -5.03 -3.39 -4.29
N GLY A 18 -4.30 -3.81 -3.25
CA GLY A 18 -4.35 -3.31 -1.86
C GLY A 18 -5.72 -2.90 -1.26
N ALA A 19 -5.67 -2.14 -0.17
CA ALA A 19 -6.87 -1.62 0.51
C ALA A 19 -7.67 -0.60 -0.33
N GLY A 20 -7.03 0.04 -1.31
CA GLY A 20 -7.66 1.05 -2.16
C GLY A 20 -8.84 0.51 -2.96
N MET A 21 -8.79 -0.77 -3.36
CA MET A 21 -9.86 -1.41 -4.12
C MET A 21 -11.16 -1.59 -3.32
N LEU A 22 -11.09 -1.75 -1.99
CA LEU A 22 -12.29 -1.87 -1.14
C LEU A 22 -12.95 -0.51 -0.86
N ALA A 23 -12.15 0.54 -0.76
CA ALA A 23 -12.63 1.89 -0.42
C ALA A 23 -13.17 2.68 -1.63
N MET A 24 -12.64 2.44 -2.83
CA MET A 24 -12.98 3.23 -4.02
C MET A 24 -14.45 3.12 -4.49
N PRO A 25 -15.11 1.94 -4.50
CA PRO A 25 -16.52 1.85 -4.91
C PRO A 25 -17.45 2.67 -4.02
N LEU A 26 -17.15 2.71 -2.71
CA LEU A 26 -17.88 3.48 -1.70
C LEU A 26 -17.74 5.00 -1.91
N ALA A 27 -16.53 5.47 -2.22
CA ALA A 27 -16.27 6.88 -2.53
C ALA A 27 -16.84 7.32 -3.90
N SER A 28 -16.90 6.40 -4.85
CA SER A 28 -17.34 6.65 -6.23
C SER A 28 -18.86 6.65 -6.42
N ALA A 29 -19.63 6.13 -5.45
CA ALA A 29 -21.09 5.98 -5.57
C ALA A 29 -21.84 7.31 -5.78
N GLY A 30 -21.27 8.44 -5.34
CA GLY A 30 -21.90 9.76 -5.44
C GLY A 30 -21.48 10.62 -6.65
N VAL A 31 -20.46 10.23 -7.42
CA VAL A 31 -19.79 11.10 -8.42
C VAL A 31 -20.24 10.82 -9.86
N GLY A 32 -20.89 9.68 -10.10
CA GLY A 32 -21.40 9.26 -11.42
C GLY A 32 -20.37 8.50 -12.27
N PHE A 33 -20.86 7.59 -13.11
CA PHE A 33 -20.02 6.63 -13.85
C PHE A 33 -19.04 7.31 -14.83
N GLY A 34 -19.47 8.33 -15.56
CA GLY A 34 -18.61 8.99 -16.55
C GLY A 34 -17.42 9.71 -15.93
N VAL A 35 -17.64 10.45 -14.84
CA VAL A 35 -16.58 11.20 -14.13
C VAL A 35 -15.59 10.24 -13.46
N THR A 36 -16.10 9.16 -12.86
CA THR A 36 -15.28 8.17 -12.16
C THR A 36 -14.43 7.35 -13.12
N LEU A 37 -14.94 7.01 -14.31
CA LEU A 37 -14.17 6.39 -15.38
C LEU A 37 -13.06 7.32 -15.89
N LEU A 38 -13.34 8.60 -16.10
CA LEU A 38 -12.34 9.58 -16.52
C LEU A 38 -11.24 9.75 -15.46
N MET A 39 -11.60 9.83 -14.18
CA MET A 39 -10.63 9.86 -13.08
C MET A 39 -9.80 8.59 -13.02
N LEU A 40 -10.41 7.42 -13.20
CA LEU A 40 -9.70 6.14 -13.15
C LEU A 40 -8.67 6.02 -14.28
N VAL A 41 -9.03 6.40 -15.51
CA VAL A 41 -8.10 6.47 -16.65
C VAL A 41 -7.01 7.52 -16.42
N GLY A 42 -7.37 8.69 -15.87
CA GLY A 42 -6.43 9.76 -15.55
C GLY A 42 -5.39 9.36 -14.49
N LEU A 43 -5.83 8.77 -13.37
CA LEU A 43 -4.93 8.26 -12.32
C LEU A 43 -4.08 7.11 -12.84
N TRP A 44 -4.65 6.21 -13.65
CA TRP A 44 -3.90 5.13 -14.28
C TRP A 44 -2.77 5.67 -15.17
N ALA A 45 -3.08 6.63 -16.05
CA ALA A 45 -2.10 7.25 -16.93
C ALA A 45 -0.99 7.98 -16.14
N LEU A 46 -1.37 8.72 -15.10
CA LEU A 46 -0.43 9.40 -14.19
C LEU A 46 0.51 8.39 -13.51
N MET A 47 -0.03 7.30 -12.95
CA MET A 47 0.74 6.26 -12.28
C MET A 47 1.70 5.54 -13.25
N CYS A 48 1.22 5.20 -14.46
CA CYS A 48 2.06 4.64 -15.51
C CYS A 48 3.20 5.60 -15.91
N TYR A 49 2.90 6.89 -16.06
CA TYR A 49 3.91 7.90 -16.39
C TYR A 49 5.00 7.99 -15.30
N THR A 50 4.62 8.04 -14.01
CA THR A 50 5.60 8.03 -12.91
C THR A 50 6.42 6.75 -12.86
N ALA A 51 5.83 5.59 -13.17
CA ALA A 51 6.56 4.33 -13.23
C ALA A 51 7.60 4.32 -14.37
N LEU A 52 7.25 4.84 -15.55
CA LEU A 52 8.18 4.99 -16.67
C LEU A 52 9.33 5.94 -16.34
N LEU A 53 9.05 7.08 -15.67
CA LEU A 53 10.08 7.99 -15.20
C LEU A 53 11.04 7.34 -14.19
N LEU A 54 10.51 6.56 -13.24
CA LEU A 54 11.36 5.82 -12.30
C LEU A 54 12.24 4.82 -13.03
N VAL A 55 11.69 4.09 -14.01
CA VAL A 55 12.47 3.15 -14.84
C VAL A 55 13.60 3.87 -15.57
N GLU A 56 13.34 5.02 -16.20
CA GLU A 56 14.35 5.82 -16.91
C GLU A 56 15.49 6.24 -15.97
N VAL A 57 15.16 6.75 -14.78
CA VAL A 57 16.18 7.16 -13.81
C VAL A 57 17.01 5.96 -13.33
N TYR A 58 16.38 4.82 -13.11
CA TYR A 58 17.06 3.59 -12.71
C TYR A 58 17.92 2.97 -13.82
N GLN A 59 17.76 3.35 -15.10
CA GLN A 59 18.69 2.93 -16.16
C GLN A 59 20.05 3.64 -16.07
N HIS A 60 20.10 4.84 -15.49
CA HIS A 60 21.32 5.64 -15.36
C HIS A 60 22.04 5.44 -14.01
N VAL A 61 21.50 4.61 -13.12
CA VAL A 61 22.02 4.38 -11.75
C VAL A 61 22.00 2.88 -11.44
N SER A 62 22.86 2.41 -10.54
CA SER A 62 22.83 1.02 -10.08
C SER A 62 21.48 0.70 -9.42
N ALA A 63 20.87 -0.43 -9.80
CA ALA A 63 19.56 -0.88 -9.35
C ALA A 63 19.44 -1.07 -7.83
N ASP A 64 20.56 -1.28 -7.12
CA ASP A 64 20.60 -1.39 -5.65
C ASP A 64 20.50 -0.05 -4.91
N THR A 65 20.39 1.07 -5.63
CA THR A 65 20.29 2.39 -5.01
C THR A 65 18.85 2.65 -4.54
N GLY A 66 18.65 2.73 -3.23
CA GLY A 66 17.35 3.07 -2.65
C GLY A 66 16.88 4.48 -3.06
N LEU A 67 15.56 4.68 -3.11
CA LEU A 67 14.92 5.94 -3.54
C LEU A 67 15.45 7.17 -2.76
N GLY A 68 15.72 7.04 -1.46
CA GLY A 68 16.31 8.13 -0.66
C GLY A 68 17.74 8.48 -1.08
N THR A 69 18.55 7.50 -1.46
CA THR A 69 19.91 7.71 -1.98
C THR A 69 19.88 8.28 -3.39
N LEU A 70 18.89 7.88 -4.20
CA LEU A 70 18.62 8.44 -5.53
C LEU A 70 18.23 9.91 -5.41
N ALA A 71 17.31 10.25 -4.49
CA ALA A 71 16.94 11.62 -4.18
C ALA A 71 18.14 12.43 -3.67
N ARG A 72 19.04 11.82 -2.90
CA ARG A 72 20.30 12.47 -2.50
C ARG A 72 21.16 12.85 -3.71
N ARG A 73 21.22 11.99 -4.73
CA ARG A 73 22.05 12.18 -5.92
C ARG A 73 21.52 13.27 -6.85
N TYR A 74 20.20 13.36 -7.01
CA TYR A 74 19.56 14.33 -7.90
C TYR A 74 19.12 15.63 -7.22
N LEU A 75 18.60 15.57 -5.99
CA LEU A 75 18.06 16.72 -5.23
C LEU A 75 18.96 17.15 -4.05
N GLY A 76 20.05 16.43 -3.78
CA GLY A 76 20.96 16.72 -2.67
C GLY A 76 20.46 16.24 -1.30
N ARG A 77 21.16 16.64 -0.24
CA ARG A 77 20.84 16.31 1.17
C ARG A 77 19.39 16.63 1.60
N PRO A 78 18.78 17.78 1.26
CA PRO A 78 17.39 18.05 1.66
C PRO A 78 16.41 17.10 0.94
N GLY A 79 16.66 16.75 -0.32
CA GLY A 79 15.84 15.80 -1.08
C GLY A 79 15.82 14.41 -0.45
N GLN A 80 16.97 13.91 0.02
CA GLN A 80 17.04 12.64 0.75
C GLN A 80 16.14 12.63 2.00
N TRP A 81 16.16 13.71 2.77
CA TRP A 81 15.37 13.82 3.99
C TRP A 81 13.88 13.87 3.68
N LEU A 82 13.48 14.64 2.67
CA LEU A 82 12.08 14.72 2.24
C LEU A 82 11.56 13.37 1.73
N THR A 83 12.33 12.68 0.89
CA THR A 83 11.95 11.35 0.38
C THR A 83 11.88 10.31 1.50
N GLY A 84 12.86 10.31 2.42
CA GLY A 84 12.85 9.39 3.57
C GLY A 84 11.67 9.64 4.51
N PHE A 85 11.40 10.91 4.84
CA PHE A 85 10.26 11.28 5.67
C PHE A 85 8.93 10.92 5.01
N SER A 86 8.77 11.24 3.72
CA SER A 86 7.58 10.88 2.95
C SER A 86 7.35 9.37 2.93
N MET A 87 8.41 8.57 2.75
CA MET A 87 8.32 7.11 2.73
C MET A 87 7.89 6.54 4.09
N LEU A 88 8.42 7.06 5.20
CA LEU A 88 8.02 6.67 6.55
C LEU A 88 6.57 7.07 6.85
N PHE A 89 6.21 8.31 6.52
CA PHE A 89 4.85 8.81 6.69
C PHE A 89 3.85 7.98 5.87
N LEU A 90 4.19 7.67 4.62
CA LEU A 90 3.41 6.83 3.73
C LEU A 90 3.20 5.43 4.34
N MET A 91 4.26 4.76 4.79
CA MET A 91 4.15 3.45 5.43
C MET A 91 3.25 3.49 6.67
N TYR A 92 3.41 4.49 7.53
CA TYR A 92 2.56 4.66 8.70
C TYR A 92 1.08 4.89 8.31
N ALA A 93 0.84 5.79 7.35
CA ALA A 93 -0.51 6.07 6.85
C ALA A 93 -1.16 4.84 6.22
N LEU A 94 -0.41 4.04 5.45
CA LEU A 94 -0.89 2.78 4.91
C LEU A 94 -1.26 1.83 6.05
N THR A 95 -0.37 1.60 7.02
CA THR A 95 -0.67 0.70 8.14
C THR A 95 -1.91 1.15 8.92
N ALA A 96 -2.04 2.45 9.20
CA ALA A 96 -3.21 3.00 9.87
C ALA A 96 -4.49 2.82 9.05
N ALA A 97 -4.44 3.08 7.74
CA ALA A 97 -5.57 2.90 6.83
C ALA A 97 -5.97 1.41 6.72
N TYR A 98 -5.00 0.49 6.66
CA TYR A 98 -5.26 -0.95 6.65
C TYR A 98 -5.88 -1.41 7.96
N ILE A 99 -5.38 -0.96 9.11
CA ILE A 99 -5.93 -1.31 10.42
C ILE A 99 -7.37 -0.80 10.58
N SER A 100 -7.63 0.45 10.17
CA SER A 100 -8.98 1.03 10.25
C SER A 100 -9.94 0.35 9.28
N GLY A 101 -9.58 0.28 7.99
CA GLY A 101 -10.45 -0.26 6.95
C GLY A 101 -10.70 -1.77 7.11
N ALA A 102 -9.68 -2.57 7.41
CA ALA A 102 -9.86 -4.00 7.62
C ALA A 102 -10.56 -4.30 8.96
N GLY A 103 -10.32 -3.49 10.00
CA GLY A 103 -11.01 -3.61 11.28
C GLY A 103 -12.51 -3.34 11.19
N GLU A 104 -12.91 -2.33 10.41
CA GLU A 104 -14.32 -2.06 10.10
C GLU A 104 -14.96 -3.19 9.29
N LEU A 105 -14.28 -3.68 8.25
CA LEU A 105 -14.77 -4.79 7.42
C LEU A 105 -14.94 -6.08 8.24
N LEU A 106 -14.00 -6.34 9.15
CA LEU A 106 -14.04 -7.47 10.07
C LEU A 106 -15.20 -7.32 11.06
N ALA A 107 -15.40 -6.13 11.65
CA ALA A 107 -16.53 -5.87 12.54
C ALA A 107 -17.87 -6.09 11.84
N ALA A 108 -18.02 -5.56 10.61
CA ALA A 108 -19.22 -5.73 9.79
C ALA A 108 -19.49 -7.21 9.51
N SER A 109 -18.46 -7.96 9.07
CA SER A 109 -18.60 -9.40 8.81
C SER A 109 -19.00 -10.17 10.07
N LEU A 110 -18.36 -9.88 11.20
CA LEU A 110 -18.60 -10.62 12.44
C LEU A 110 -19.97 -10.29 13.07
N SER A 111 -20.41 -9.03 13.01
CA SER A 111 -21.76 -8.64 13.42
C SER A 111 -22.86 -9.31 12.59
N GLN A 112 -22.63 -9.48 11.29
CA GLN A 112 -23.57 -10.16 10.41
C GLN A 112 -23.66 -11.67 10.70
N TRP A 113 -22.54 -12.29 11.07
CA TRP A 113 -22.50 -13.70 11.46
C TRP A 113 -23.06 -13.97 12.87
N LEU A 114 -22.76 -13.09 13.83
CA LEU A 114 -23.09 -13.29 15.24
C LEU A 114 -24.44 -12.66 15.62
N SER A 115 -25.09 -11.91 14.71
CA SER A 115 -26.35 -11.17 14.94
C SER A 115 -26.32 -10.22 16.16
N THR A 116 -25.12 -9.88 16.63
CA THR A 116 -24.86 -8.94 17.73
C THR A 116 -24.10 -7.73 17.20
N THR A 117 -24.46 -6.53 17.66
CA THR A 117 -23.81 -5.28 17.24
C THR A 117 -22.41 -5.16 17.85
N ILE A 118 -21.40 -5.59 17.08
CA ILE A 118 -19.99 -5.43 17.45
C ILE A 118 -19.54 -4.03 17.02
N SER A 119 -18.98 -3.26 17.95
CA SER A 119 -18.49 -1.91 17.66
C SER A 119 -17.24 -1.94 16.78
N ALA A 120 -17.09 -0.95 15.90
CA ALA A 120 -15.91 -0.80 15.04
C ALA A 120 -14.61 -0.77 15.85
N THR A 121 -14.61 -0.15 17.04
CA THR A 121 -13.44 -0.09 17.93
C THR A 121 -12.96 -1.48 18.34
N SER A 122 -13.89 -2.40 18.65
CA SER A 122 -13.53 -3.78 19.00
C SER A 122 -13.00 -4.57 17.79
N GLY A 123 -13.52 -4.33 16.60
CA GLY A 123 -13.02 -4.96 15.36
C GLY A 123 -11.59 -4.53 15.02
N VAL A 124 -11.30 -3.23 15.14
CA VAL A 124 -9.96 -2.67 14.94
C VAL A 124 -8.96 -3.22 15.96
N LEU A 125 -9.33 -3.30 17.24
CA LEU A 125 -8.46 -3.89 18.29
C LEU A 125 -8.18 -5.36 18.02
N MET A 126 -9.21 -6.16 17.72
CA MET A 126 -9.05 -7.57 17.38
C MET A 126 -8.16 -7.75 16.15
N PHE A 127 -8.40 -6.99 15.08
CA PHE A 127 -7.59 -7.04 13.87
C PHE A 127 -6.12 -6.68 14.15
N THR A 128 -5.88 -5.64 14.95
CA THR A 128 -4.52 -5.19 15.31
C THR A 128 -3.77 -6.26 16.12
N VAL A 129 -4.43 -6.92 17.07
CA VAL A 129 -3.81 -7.99 17.87
C VAL A 129 -3.48 -9.20 17.01
N VAL A 130 -4.39 -9.63 16.14
CA VAL A 130 -4.17 -10.79 15.26
C VAL A 130 -3.09 -10.48 14.21
N ALA A 131 -3.22 -9.38 13.47
CA ALA A 131 -2.27 -8.99 12.45
C ALA A 131 -0.89 -8.69 13.05
N GLY A 132 -0.83 -7.97 14.16
CA GLY A 132 0.40 -7.71 14.91
C GLY A 132 1.05 -8.99 15.41
N GLY A 133 0.26 -9.94 15.93
CA GLY A 133 0.75 -11.25 16.35
C GLY A 133 1.37 -12.04 15.19
N ILE A 134 0.71 -12.08 14.03
CA ILE A 134 1.23 -12.74 12.82
C ILE A 134 2.55 -12.12 12.38
N VAL A 135 2.66 -10.78 12.37
CA VAL A 135 3.90 -10.09 12.00
C VAL A 135 5.02 -10.41 13.00
N CYS A 136 4.75 -10.37 14.31
CA CYS A 136 5.73 -10.70 15.35
C CYS A 136 6.25 -12.14 15.24
N VAL A 137 5.38 -13.11 14.91
CA VAL A 137 5.76 -14.52 14.72
C VAL A 137 6.45 -14.76 13.36
N GLY A 138 6.14 -13.96 12.34
CA GLY A 138 6.76 -14.04 11.02
C GLY A 138 8.15 -13.39 10.94
N THR A 139 8.42 -12.38 11.77
CA THR A 139 9.68 -11.60 11.76
C THR A 139 10.95 -12.46 12.00
N PRO A 140 10.97 -13.48 12.88
CA PRO A 140 12.12 -14.36 13.09
C PRO A 140 12.55 -15.15 11.85
N HIS A 141 11.62 -15.51 10.95
CA HIS A 141 11.93 -16.32 9.77
C HIS A 141 12.61 -15.54 8.63
N GLY A 142 12.65 -14.20 8.70
CA GLY A 142 13.30 -13.35 7.71
C GLY A 142 14.79 -13.11 7.96
N ARG A 143 15.37 -13.62 9.05
CA ARG A 143 16.78 -13.35 9.44
C ARG A 143 17.83 -14.28 8.81
N HIS A 144 17.43 -15.22 7.94
CA HIS A 144 18.34 -16.21 7.33
C HIS A 144 18.35 -16.23 5.79
N VAL A 145 17.98 -15.14 5.11
CA VAL A 145 18.16 -15.02 3.65
C VAL A 145 18.88 -13.73 3.30
#